data_AF-A0A7Y3MM45-F1
#
_entry.id   AF-A0A7Y3MM45-F1
#
_cell.length_a   1.000
_cell.length_b   1.000
_cell.length_c   1.000
_cell.angle_alpha   90.00
_cell.angle_beta   90.00
_cell.angle_gamma   90.00
#
_symmetry.space_group_name_H-M   'P 1'
#
loop_
_entity.id
_entity.type
_entity.pdbx_description
1 polymer ?
#
loop_
_entity_poly.entity_id
_entity_poly.type
_entity_poly.pdbx_seq_one_letter_code
_entity_poly.pdbx_strand_id
1 'polypeptide(L)' 'LNRTQKPDLAILVSCVGRKLVLAQRTEEEIEEVKDVIGDQAMITGFYSYGEMAPFSGKNQCQLHNQTMTLTLMSE' A
#
# COMPACT_ATOMS: atom_id res chain seq x y z
N LEU A 1 6.07 -12.68 -4.62
CA LEU A 1 5.58 -11.97 -5.82
C LEU A 1 6.30 -12.55 -7.04
N ASN A 2 5.61 -13.28 -7.92
CA ASN A 2 6.22 -13.85 -9.14
C ASN A 2 6.23 -12.79 -10.25
N ARG A 3 6.98 -11.69 -10.05
CA ARG A 3 7.18 -10.67 -11.08
C ARG A 3 8.39 -11.04 -11.95
N THR A 4 8.26 -10.87 -13.26
CA THR A 4 9.38 -11.02 -14.21
C THR A 4 10.32 -9.81 -14.19
N GLN A 5 9.81 -8.64 -13.81
CA GLN A 5 10.58 -7.39 -13.70
C GLN A 5 10.45 -6.79 -12.30
N LYS A 6 11.56 -6.22 -11.83
CA LYS A 6 11.58 -5.48 -10.57
C LYS A 6 10.77 -4.19 -10.70
N PRO A 7 10.03 -3.77 -9.67
CA PRO A 7 9.30 -2.51 -9.70
C PRO A 7 10.27 -1.31 -9.69
N ASP A 8 9.96 -0.32 -10.52
CA ASP A 8 10.66 0.98 -10.59
C ASP A 8 9.93 2.04 -9.76
N LEU A 9 8.63 1.87 -9.56
CA LEU A 9 7.78 2.74 -8.75
C LEU A 9 6.81 1.91 -7.90
N ALA A 10 6.73 2.25 -6.61
CA ALA A 10 5.75 1.73 -5.67
C ALA A 10 4.91 2.87 -5.07
N ILE A 11 3.59 2.79 -5.24
CA ILE A 11 2.62 3.72 -4.62
C ILE A 11 1.92 2.99 -3.47
N LEU A 12 2.17 3.45 -2.25
CA LEU A 12 1.60 2.89 -1.01
C LEU A 12 0.40 3.72 -0.59
N VAL A 13 -0.77 3.09 -0.50
CA VAL A 13 -1.99 3.70 0.03
C VAL A 13 -2.37 2.97 1.31
N SER A 14 -2.16 3.60 2.46
CA SER A 14 -2.45 3.01 3.78
C SER A 14 -3.68 3.64 4.40
N CYS A 15 -4.41 2.89 5.24
CA CYS A 15 -5.49 3.48 6.02
C CYS A 15 -4.92 4.41 7.11
N VAL A 16 -5.50 5.60 7.29
CA VAL A 16 -5.15 6.53 8.38
C VAL A 16 -5.30 5.90 9.77
N GLY A 17 -6.24 4.95 9.94
CA GLY A 17 -6.38 4.18 11.17
C GLY A 17 -5.11 3.42 11.55
N ARG A 18 -4.39 2.86 10.56
CA ARG A 18 -3.10 2.20 10.78
C ARG A 18 -2.05 3.18 11.28
N LYS A 19 -1.92 4.34 10.64
CA LYS A 19 -1.00 5.40 11.08
C LYS A 19 -1.21 5.78 12.55
N LEU A 20 -2.48 5.94 12.94
CA LEU A 20 -2.84 6.33 14.30
C LEU A 20 -2.53 5.23 15.33
N VAL A 21 -2.74 3.95 14.98
CA VAL A 21 -2.48 2.81 15.87
C VAL A 21 -0.99 2.47 15.95
N LEU A 22 -0.27 2.55 14.83
CA LEU A 22 1.14 2.14 14.73
C LEU A 22 2.10 3.25 15.18
N ALA A 23 1.72 4.53 15.06
CA ALA A 23 2.56 5.67 15.42
C ALA A 23 3.97 5.53 14.78
N GLN A 24 5.03 5.42 15.59
CA GLN A 24 6.41 5.27 15.12
C GLN A 24 6.63 4.00 14.29
N ARG A 25 5.86 2.93 14.56
CA ARG A 25 5.94 1.67 13.80
C ARG A 25 5.40 1.78 12.37
N THR A 26 4.83 2.94 12.01
CA THR A 26 4.46 3.21 10.61
C THR A 26 5.69 3.33 9.72
N GLU A 27 6.80 3.84 10.26
CA GLU A 27 8.06 3.94 9.50
C GLU A 27 8.66 2.55 9.27
N GLU A 28 8.69 1.71 10.32
CA GLU A 28 9.08 0.30 10.23
C GLU A 28 8.26 -0.44 9.16
N GLU A 29 6.94 -0.24 9.10
CA GLU A 29 6.09 -0.85 8.08
C GLU A 29 6.49 -0.46 6.65
N ILE A 30 6.91 0.78 6.43
CA ILE A 30 7.35 1.26 5.11
C ILE A 30 8.74 0.71 4.76
N GLU A 31 9.64 0.60 5.75
CA GLU A 31 10.96 -0.02 5.58
C GLU A 31 10.84 -1.50 5.21
N GLU A 32 9.99 -2.25 5.89
CA GLU A 32 9.71 -3.66 5.58
C GLU A 32 9.14 -3.82 4.15
N VAL A 33 8.28 -2.90 3.72
CA VAL A 33 7.79 -2.87 2.34
C VAL A 33 8.93 -2.62 1.34
N LYS A 34 9.83 -1.68 1.65
CA LYS A 34 11.01 -1.37 0.81
C LYS A 34 11.94 -2.57 0.70
N ASP A 35 12.19 -3.27 1.80
CA ASP A 35 13.06 -4.45 1.84
C ASP A 35 12.50 -5.61 0.99
N VAL A 36 11.17 -5.78 0.98
CA VAL A 36 10.50 -6.80 0.14
C VAL A 36 10.49 -6.43 -1.35
N ILE A 37 10.32 -5.14 -1.68
CA ILE A 37 10.21 -4.62 -3.05
C ILE A 37 11.58 -4.44 -3.71
N GLY A 38 12.60 -4.11 -2.92
CA GLY A 38 13.95 -3.80 -3.33
C GLY A 38 14.21 -2.30 -3.49
N ASP A 39 15.48 -1.92 -3.26
CA ASP A 39 15.94 -0.52 -3.23
C ASP A 39 15.85 0.24 -4.56
N GLN A 40 15.64 -0.47 -5.68
CA GLN A 40 15.55 0.19 -6.99
C GLN A 40 14.25 0.98 -7.18
N ALA A 41 13.18 0.60 -6.46
CA ALA A 41 11.88 1.23 -6.62
C ALA A 41 11.85 2.59 -5.92
N MET A 42 11.41 3.63 -6.62
CA MET A 42 10.99 4.86 -5.95
C MET A 42 9.69 4.59 -5.18
N ILE A 43 9.66 4.96 -3.90
CA ILE A 43 8.49 4.76 -3.04
C ILE A 43 7.82 6.10 -2.78
N THR A 44 6.51 6.15 -3.00
CA THR A 44 5.65 7.29 -2.68
C THR A 44 4.30 6.81 -2.18
N GLY A 45 3.47 7.68 -1.62
CA GLY A 45 2.19 7.25 -1.08
C GLY A 45 1.45 8.32 -0.29
N PHE A 46 0.27 7.93 0.20
CA PHE A 46 -0.56 8.76 1.06
C PHE A 46 -1.49 7.91 1.93
N TYR A 47 -2.11 8.54 2.94
CA TYR A 47 -3.09 7.90 3.80
C TYR A 47 -4.52 8.16 3.30
N SER A 48 -5.37 7.14 3.35
CA SER A 48 -6.79 7.21 3.00
C SER A 48 -7.68 6.75 4.16
N TYR A 49 -8.99 6.95 4.07
CA TYR A 49 -9.94 6.45 5.07
C TYR A 49 -10.28 4.95 4.90
N GLY A 50 -9.67 4.27 3.92
CA GLY A 50 -9.81 2.82 3.75
C GLY A 50 -11.12 2.36 3.10
N GLU A 51 -11.97 3.28 2.62
CA GLU A 51 -13.10 2.90 1.77
C GLU A 51 -12.60 2.51 0.38
N MET A 52 -12.82 1.25 0.02
CA MET A 52 -12.45 0.71 -1.29
C MET A 52 -13.69 0.58 -2.15
N ALA A 53 -13.57 0.98 -3.41
CA ALA A 53 -14.62 0.79 -4.40
C ALA A 53 -14.99 -0.71 -4.51
N PRO A 54 -16.26 -1.03 -4.77
CA PRO A 54 -16.68 -2.41 -4.93
C PRO A 54 -15.99 -3.06 -6.14
N PHE A 55 -15.78 -4.38 -6.04
CA PHE A 55 -15.51 -5.19 -7.22
C PHE A 55 -16.71 -5.16 -8.19
N SER A 56 -16.45 -5.35 -9.48
CA SER A 56 -17.47 -5.40 -10.53
C SER A 56 -18.64 -6.31 -10.13
N GLY A 57 -19.86 -5.78 -10.16
CA GLY A 57 -21.09 -6.48 -9.75
C GLY A 57 -21.50 -6.31 -8.29
N LYS A 58 -20.76 -5.53 -7.48
CA LYS A 58 -21.19 -5.11 -6.12
C LYS A 58 -21.54 -3.62 -6.12
N ASN A 59 -22.56 -3.22 -5.35
CA ASN A 59 -23.07 -1.85 -5.31
C ASN A 59 -22.59 -1.02 -4.10
N GLN A 60 -21.82 -1.61 -3.18
CA GLN A 60 -21.43 -0.95 -1.93
C GLN A 60 -19.91 -0.98 -1.76
N CYS A 61 -19.33 0.20 -1.47
CA CYS A 61 -17.97 0.32 -1.01
C CYS A 61 -17.80 -0.41 0.33
N GLN A 62 -16.62 -1.00 0.54
CA GLN A 62 -16.30 -1.68 1.80
C GLN A 62 -15.21 -0.90 2.54
N LEU A 63 -15.37 -0.79 3.86
CA LEU A 63 -14.41 -0.13 4.73
C LEU A 63 -13.35 -1.13 5.18
N HIS A 64 -12.10 -0.88 4.78
CA HIS A 64 -10.93 -1.68 5.12
C HIS A 64 -9.94 -0.81 5.89
N ASN A 65 -10.16 -0.71 7.21
CA ASN A 65 -9.36 0.15 8.08
C ASN A 65 -8.06 -0.50 8.59
N GLN A 66 -7.79 -1.76 8.20
CA GLN A 66 -6.61 -2.54 8.59
C GLN A 66 -5.79 -2.99 7.38
N THR A 67 -5.84 -2.23 6.28
CA THR A 67 -5.18 -2.61 5.02
C THR A 67 -4.26 -1.51 4.52
N MET A 68 -3.14 -1.91 3.90
CA MET A 68 -2.35 -1.09 2.99
C MET A 68 -2.45 -1.72 1.60
N THR A 69 -2.64 -0.89 0.58
CA THR A 69 -2.59 -1.31 -0.82
C THR A 69 -1.30 -0.82 -1.45
N LEU A 70 -0.65 -1.68 -2.23
CA LEU A 70 0.57 -1.36 -2.94
C LEU A 70 0.32 -1.48 -4.44
N THR A 71 0.55 -0.39 -5.17
CA THR A 71 0.57 -0.39 -6.63
C THR A 71 2.01 -0.38 -7.09
N LEU A 72 2.43 -1.44 -7.79
CA LEU A 72 3.81 -1.69 -8.17
C LEU A 72 3.97 -1.67 -9.69
N MET A 73 4.67 -0.68 -10.23
CA MET A 73 4.86 -0.46 -11.67
C MET A 73 6.30 -0.80 -12.09
N SER A 74 6.43 -1.38 -13.28
CA SER A 74 7.69 -1.71 -13.96
C SER A 74 7.53 -1.40 -15.44
N GLU A 75 8.59 -0.94 -16.11
CA GLU A 75 8.65 -0.87 -17.58
C GLU A 75 9.21 -2.17 -18.17
#